data_AF-A0A6C0J3P1-F1
#
_entry.id   AF-A0A6C0J3P1-F1
#
_cell.length_a   1.000
_cell.length_b   1.000
_cell.length_c   1.000
_cell.angle_alpha   90.00
_cell.angle_beta   90.00
_cell.angle_gamma   90.00
#
_symmetry.space_group_name_H-M   'P 1'
#
loop_
_entity.id
_entity.type
_entity.pdbx_description
1 polymer ?
#
loop_
_entity_poly.entity_id
_entity_poly.type
_entity_poly.pdbx_seq_one_letter_code
_entity_poly.pdbx_strand_id
1 'polypeptide(L)'
;MEWFYLTVLAIAILLLIIMLTFIGTRIKQNEKSGNTSNDIFPPVQNTCPDLWEATQEGDIIQCKIPTDKNIGNLKNSKGNIDDLTAGEIIGLNTNKDAIDFSSYETECDKKIWADKYNIKWDGISNYNQC
;
A
#
# COMPACT_ATOMS: atom_id res chain seq x y z
N MET A 1 -30.04 39.43 43.36
CA MET A 1 -29.16 38.25 43.58
C MET A 1 -29.38 37.19 42.51
N GLU A 2 -30.63 36.79 42.23
CA GLU A 2 -30.93 35.74 41.22
C GLU A 2 -30.65 36.15 39.77
N TRP A 3 -30.92 37.40 39.40
CA TRP A 3 -30.64 37.93 38.06
C TRP A 3 -29.17 37.88 37.68
N PHE A 4 -28.27 38.15 38.64
CA PHE A 4 -26.82 38.06 38.41
C PHE A 4 -26.39 36.60 38.14
N TYR A 5 -26.89 35.65 38.92
CA TYR A 5 -26.59 34.24 38.74
C TYR A 5 -27.09 33.72 37.38
N LEU A 6 -28.30 34.11 36.98
CA LEU A 6 -28.89 33.71 35.70
C LEU A 6 -28.08 34.26 34.51
N THR A 7 -27.61 35.51 34.59
CA THR A 7 -26.75 36.10 33.56
C THR A 7 -25.40 35.37 33.46
N VAL A 8 -24.74 35.09 34.58
CA VAL A 8 -23.46 34.38 34.60
C VAL A 8 -23.61 32.95 34.06
N LEU A 9 -24.67 32.24 34.46
CA LEU A 9 -24.97 30.90 33.99
C LEU A 9 -25.23 30.88 32.47
N ALA A 10 -25.97 31.85 31.95
CA ALA A 10 -26.24 31.97 30.52
C ALA A 10 -24.94 32.19 29.71
N ILE A 11 -24.05 33.05 30.19
CA ILE A 11 -22.76 33.32 29.53
C ILE A 11 -21.87 32.06 29.55
N ALA A 12 -21.80 31.34 30.68
CA ALA A 12 -21.00 30.13 30.80
C ALA A 12 -21.44 29.03 29.80
N ILE A 13 -22.75 28.85 29.63
CA ILE A 13 -23.29 27.88 28.66
C ILE A 13 -22.95 28.28 27.22
N LEU A 14 -23.07 29.56 26.87
CA LEU A 14 -22.72 30.03 25.53
C LEU A 14 -21.23 29.81 25.22
N LEU A 15 -20.34 30.11 26.16
CA LEU A 15 -18.90 29.85 26.01
C LEU A 15 -18.61 28.36 25.84
N LEU A 16 -19.29 27.50 26.60
CA LEU A 16 -19.15 26.05 26.49
C LEU A 16 -19.56 25.55 25.10
N ILE A 17 -20.68 26.02 24.55
CA ILE A 17 -21.14 25.65 23.20
C ILE A 17 -20.13 26.08 22.13
N ILE A 18 -19.56 27.28 22.25
CA ILE A 18 -18.55 27.78 21.31
C ILE A 18 -17.27 26.93 21.37
N MET A 19 -16.83 26.54 22.57
CA MET A 19 -15.65 25.70 22.74
C MET A 19 -15.86 24.29 22.15
N LEU A 20 -17.01 23.66 22.43
CA LEU A 20 -17.33 22.33 21.90
C LEU A 20 -17.50 22.31 20.38
N THR A 21 -18.09 23.37 19.80
CA THR A 21 -18.22 23.49 18.34
C THR A 21 -16.86 23.70 17.66
N PHE A 22 -15.96 24.48 18.26
CA PHE A 22 -14.58 24.63 17.78
C PHE A 22 -13.82 23.29 17.81
N ILE A 23 -13.88 22.54 18.91
CA ILE A 23 -13.22 21.24 19.01
C ILE A 23 -13.85 20.25 18.01
N GLY A 24 -15.18 20.20 17.91
CA GLY A 24 -15.89 19.28 17.01
C GLY A 24 -15.57 19.52 15.53
N THR A 25 -15.40 20.77 15.11
CA THR A 25 -15.02 21.09 13.73
C THR A 25 -13.59 20.67 13.41
N ARG A 26 -12.66 20.77 14.36
CA ARG A 26 -11.27 20.33 14.20
C ARG A 26 -11.14 18.81 14.11
N ILE A 27 -11.93 18.06 14.89
CA ILE A 27 -11.96 16.59 14.81
C ILE A 27 -12.44 16.14 13.42
N LYS A 28 -13.53 16.72 12.91
CA LYS A 28 -14.06 16.41 11.57
C LYS A 28 -13.08 16.71 10.42
N GLN A 29 -12.19 17.70 10.60
CA GLN A 29 -11.20 18.05 9.59
C GLN A 29 -10.08 16.99 9.46
N ASN A 30 -9.72 16.32 10.56
CA ASN A 30 -8.72 15.26 10.56
C ASN A 30 -9.25 13.94 9.96
N GLU A 31 -10.57 13.72 9.95
CA GLU A 31 -11.16 12.55 9.27
C GLU A 31 -11.08 12.64 7.74
N LYS A 32 -10.97 13.85 7.17
CA LYS A 32 -10.68 14.01 5.72
C LYS A 32 -9.24 13.62 5.33
N SER A 33 -8.37 13.39 6.31
CA SER A 33 -6.99 12.95 6.09
C SER A 33 -6.78 11.46 6.45
N GLY A 34 -7.84 10.75 6.83
CA GLY A 34 -7.76 9.32 7.15
C GLY A 34 -8.95 8.48 6.69
N ASN A 35 -9.95 9.09 6.05
CA ASN A 35 -11.18 8.44 5.61
C ASN A 35 -11.73 9.04 4.31
N THR A 36 -10.88 9.69 3.51
CA THR A 36 -11.17 9.81 2.09
C THR A 36 -10.63 8.54 1.47
N SER A 37 -11.46 7.78 0.77
CA SER A 37 -11.09 6.57 0.01
C SER A 37 -10.00 6.79 -1.07
N ASN A 38 -9.36 7.96 -1.06
CA ASN A 38 -8.40 8.48 -2.02
C ASN A 38 -7.03 8.79 -1.39
N ASP A 39 -6.82 8.52 -0.09
CA ASP A 39 -5.47 8.56 0.48
C ASP A 39 -4.72 7.28 0.04
N ILE A 40 -3.61 7.47 -0.67
CA ILE A 40 -2.78 6.38 -1.20
C ILE A 40 -2.17 5.63 -0.02
N PHE A 41 -2.53 4.36 0.15
CA PHE A 41 -1.95 3.48 1.16
C PHE A 41 -1.50 2.15 0.55
N PRO A 42 -0.30 1.66 0.92
CA PRO A 42 0.72 2.33 1.75
C PRO A 42 1.47 3.46 0.99
N PRO A 43 2.01 4.46 1.71
CA PRO A 43 2.68 5.62 1.09
C PRO A 43 4.07 5.31 0.51
N VAL A 44 4.64 4.16 0.86
CA VAL A 44 5.93 3.68 0.37
C VAL A 44 5.73 2.27 -0.16
N GLN A 45 6.38 1.98 -1.28
CA GLN A 45 6.28 0.71 -1.95
C GLN A 45 7.67 0.19 -2.27
N ASN A 46 7.91 -1.08 -1.95
CA ASN A 46 9.20 -1.69 -2.25
C ASN A 46 9.32 -1.97 -3.74
N THR A 47 10.52 -1.83 -4.30
CA THR A 47 10.78 -2.06 -5.73
C THR A 47 10.66 -3.54 -6.11
N CYS A 48 10.99 -4.44 -5.18
CA CYS A 48 10.91 -5.88 -5.36
C CYS A 48 9.97 -6.51 -4.34
N PRO A 49 9.43 -7.71 -4.63
CA PRO A 49 8.67 -8.47 -3.67
C PRO A 49 9.46 -8.76 -2.39
N ASP A 50 8.75 -9.04 -1.30
CA ASP A 50 9.40 -9.18 0.00
C ASP A 50 10.37 -10.37 -0.01
N LEU A 51 11.56 -10.20 0.57
CA LEU A 51 12.61 -11.22 0.61
C LEU A 51 13.24 -11.56 -0.76
N TRP A 52 12.96 -10.79 -1.80
CA TRP A 52 13.65 -10.89 -3.09
C TRP A 52 14.83 -9.92 -3.12
N GLU A 53 15.95 -10.33 -3.71
CA GLU A 53 17.14 -9.48 -3.82
C GLU A 53 17.04 -8.60 -5.06
N ALA A 54 17.14 -7.28 -4.89
CA ALA A 54 17.26 -6.35 -6.00
C ALA A 54 18.70 -6.40 -6.55
N THR A 55 18.85 -6.79 -7.81
CA THR A 55 20.11 -6.79 -8.55
C THR A 55 20.04 -5.75 -9.65
N GLN A 56 21.11 -4.98 -9.82
CA GLN A 56 21.20 -4.00 -10.89
C GLN A 56 21.95 -4.61 -12.07
N GLU A 57 21.28 -4.74 -13.21
CA GLU A 57 21.89 -5.13 -14.49
C GLU A 57 21.87 -3.91 -15.42
N GLY A 58 22.96 -3.12 -15.41
CA GLY A 58 23.01 -1.85 -16.12
C GLY A 58 22.12 -0.78 -15.45
N ASP A 59 21.14 -0.26 -16.19
CA ASP A 59 20.20 0.77 -15.70
C ASP A 59 18.86 0.17 -15.22
N ILE A 60 18.74 -1.17 -15.25
CA ILE A 60 17.51 -1.89 -14.92
C ILE A 60 17.67 -2.57 -13.55
N ILE A 61 16.67 -2.42 -12.69
CA ILE A 61 16.58 -3.12 -11.41
C ILE A 61 15.79 -4.42 -11.63
N GLN A 62 16.47 -5.55 -11.50
CA GLN A 62 15.85 -6.88 -11.56
C GLN A 62 15.70 -7.45 -10.15
N CYS A 63 14.57 -8.09 -9.91
CA CYS A 63 14.28 -8.77 -8.66
C CYS A 63 14.58 -10.25 -8.81
N LYS A 64 15.63 -10.72 -8.14
CA LYS A 64 16.07 -12.11 -8.16
C LYS A 64 15.05 -13.00 -7.45
N ILE A 65 14.68 -14.08 -8.10
CA ILE A 65 13.71 -15.06 -7.63
C ILE A 65 14.37 -15.93 -6.55
N PRO A 66 13.88 -15.88 -5.30
CA PRO A 66 14.44 -16.67 -4.21
C PRO A 66 14.19 -18.18 -4.42
N THR A 67 14.93 -19.01 -3.67
CA THR A 67 14.83 -20.47 -3.82
C THR A 67 13.55 -21.02 -3.18
N ASP A 68 13.20 -20.54 -1.99
CA ASP A 68 12.22 -21.16 -1.08
C ASP A 68 11.25 -20.17 -0.41
N LYS A 69 11.64 -18.92 -0.20
CA LYS A 69 10.83 -17.92 0.51
C LYS A 69 10.03 -17.05 -0.44
N ASN A 70 8.76 -16.79 -0.12
CA ASN A 70 7.91 -15.86 -0.86
C ASN A 70 7.89 -16.08 -2.39
N ILE A 71 7.96 -17.34 -2.81
CA ILE A 71 7.88 -17.75 -4.22
C ILE A 71 6.45 -18.05 -4.66
N GLY A 72 5.52 -18.17 -3.71
CA GLY A 72 4.12 -18.49 -3.97
C GLY A 72 3.97 -19.68 -4.92
N ASN A 73 3.15 -19.50 -5.96
CA ASN A 73 2.90 -20.48 -7.00
C ASN A 73 3.78 -20.26 -8.25
N LEU A 74 4.85 -19.46 -8.16
CA LEU A 74 5.78 -19.27 -9.29
C LEU A 74 6.52 -20.54 -9.65
N LYS A 75 6.67 -21.50 -8.74
CA LYS A 75 7.38 -22.76 -9.02
C LYS A 75 6.42 -23.94 -8.94
N ASN A 76 6.55 -24.88 -9.88
CA ASN A 76 5.81 -26.14 -9.83
C ASN A 76 6.37 -27.06 -8.75
N SER A 77 5.67 -28.20 -8.56
CA SER A 77 6.08 -29.28 -7.66
C SER A 77 7.48 -29.86 -7.94
N LYS A 78 8.13 -29.51 -9.05
CA LYS A 78 9.51 -29.92 -9.40
C LYS A 78 10.55 -28.83 -9.12
N GLY A 79 10.13 -27.67 -8.57
CA GLY A 79 11.01 -26.55 -8.25
C GLY A 79 11.41 -25.69 -9.46
N ASN A 80 10.82 -25.94 -10.63
CA ASN A 80 11.01 -25.09 -11.81
C ASN A 80 9.98 -23.97 -11.80
N ILE A 81 10.33 -22.82 -12.36
CA ILE A 81 9.35 -21.75 -12.56
C ILE A 81 8.22 -22.29 -13.45
N ASP A 82 7.01 -22.28 -12.90
CA ASP A 82 5.78 -22.75 -13.52
C ASP A 82 5.22 -21.64 -14.40
N ASP A 83 5.87 -21.42 -15.53
CA ASP A 83 5.25 -20.76 -16.67
C ASP A 83 5.61 -21.61 -17.89
N LEU A 84 4.57 -22.06 -18.58
CA LEU A 84 4.61 -23.09 -19.61
C LEU A 84 5.42 -22.69 -20.85
N THR A 85 5.90 -21.45 -20.94
CA THR A 85 6.87 -21.01 -21.93
C THR A 85 7.53 -19.72 -21.45
N ALA A 86 8.85 -19.59 -21.62
CA ALA A 86 9.55 -18.31 -21.43
C ALA A 86 8.87 -17.25 -22.32
N GLY A 87 8.25 -16.23 -21.71
CA GLY A 87 7.47 -15.20 -22.42
C GLY A 87 6.09 -14.90 -21.83
N GLU A 88 5.55 -15.73 -20.92
CA GLU A 88 4.29 -15.43 -20.21
C GLU A 88 4.51 -14.49 -18.99
N ILE A 89 5.59 -14.68 -18.23
CA ILE A 89 6.02 -13.70 -17.21
C ILE A 89 6.75 -12.53 -17.91
N ILE A 90 6.08 -11.39 -17.96
CA ILE A 90 6.65 -10.12 -18.44
C ILE A 90 7.87 -9.76 -17.57
N GLY A 91 8.98 -9.40 -18.20
CA GLY A 91 10.21 -8.99 -17.51
C GLY A 91 11.07 -10.12 -16.96
N LEU A 92 10.69 -11.41 -17.14
CA LEU A 92 11.56 -12.52 -16.77
C LEU A 92 12.82 -12.53 -17.64
N ASN A 93 13.99 -12.62 -16.99
CA ASN A 93 15.26 -12.64 -17.69
C ASN A 93 15.51 -13.98 -18.41
N THR A 94 16.54 -14.01 -19.28
CA THR A 94 16.90 -15.21 -20.05
C THR A 94 17.34 -16.40 -19.19
N ASN A 95 17.94 -16.12 -18.03
CA ASN A 95 18.40 -17.13 -17.07
C ASN A 95 17.28 -17.69 -16.19
N LYS A 96 16.08 -17.11 -16.24
CA LYS A 96 14.91 -17.48 -15.43
C LYS A 96 15.17 -17.44 -13.92
N ASP A 97 15.99 -16.50 -13.48
CA ASP A 97 16.36 -16.32 -12.07
C ASP A 97 16.07 -14.91 -11.55
N ALA A 98 15.64 -13.98 -12.41
CA ALA A 98 15.22 -12.65 -12.01
C ALA A 98 14.09 -12.09 -12.89
N ILE A 99 13.27 -11.21 -12.33
CA ILE A 99 12.16 -10.52 -13.00
C ILE A 99 12.36 -9.01 -12.92
N ASP A 100 12.28 -8.34 -14.05
CA ASP A 100 12.18 -6.89 -14.15
C ASP A 100 10.72 -6.44 -14.06
N PHE A 101 10.39 -5.72 -12.98
CA PHE A 101 9.05 -5.18 -12.78
C PHE A 101 8.85 -3.78 -13.37
N SER A 102 9.84 -3.23 -14.08
CA SER A 102 9.73 -1.92 -14.74
C SER A 102 8.68 -1.91 -15.86
N SER A 103 8.41 -3.08 -16.45
CA SER A 103 7.39 -3.27 -17.50
C SER A 103 5.96 -3.28 -16.95
N TYR A 104 5.77 -3.25 -15.63
CA TYR A 104 4.46 -3.13 -15.00
C TYR A 104 4.21 -1.64 -14.71
N GLU A 105 3.42 -1.02 -15.59
CA GLU A 105 3.18 0.43 -15.63
C GLU A 105 2.57 0.98 -14.33
N THR A 106 1.72 0.19 -13.67
CA THR A 106 1.03 0.62 -12.44
C THR A 106 1.25 -0.32 -11.28
N GLU A 107 1.07 0.21 -10.07
CA GLU A 107 1.03 -0.54 -8.81
C GLU A 107 -0.07 -1.60 -8.83
N CYS A 108 -1.15 -1.35 -9.57
CA CYS A 108 -2.24 -2.30 -9.75
C CYS A 108 -1.86 -3.49 -10.61
N ASP A 109 -1.08 -3.28 -11.66
CA ASP A 109 -0.56 -4.39 -12.47
C ASP A 109 0.38 -5.27 -11.65
N LYS A 110 1.25 -4.64 -10.83
CA LYS A 110 2.13 -5.32 -9.88
C LYS A 110 1.34 -6.09 -8.83
N LYS A 111 0.23 -5.51 -8.32
CA LYS A 111 -0.67 -6.15 -7.36
C LYS A 111 -1.37 -7.36 -7.97
N ILE A 112 -1.95 -7.23 -9.16
CA ILE A 112 -2.59 -8.34 -9.88
C ILE A 112 -1.60 -9.48 -10.08
N TRP A 113 -0.35 -9.16 -10.45
CA TRP A 113 0.70 -10.16 -10.59
C TRP A 113 1.04 -10.83 -9.25
N ALA A 114 1.23 -10.06 -8.18
CA ALA A 114 1.52 -10.58 -6.85
C ALA A 114 0.39 -11.49 -6.34
N ASP A 115 -0.87 -11.10 -6.55
CA ASP A 115 -2.05 -11.87 -6.17
C ASP A 115 -2.17 -13.15 -7.01
N LYS A 116 -1.94 -13.08 -8.33
CA LYS A 116 -1.98 -14.23 -9.25
C LYS A 116 -1.02 -15.34 -8.80
N TYR A 117 0.20 -14.95 -8.42
CA TYR A 117 1.24 -15.89 -8.01
C TYR A 117 1.32 -16.10 -6.50
N ASN A 118 0.41 -15.50 -5.71
CA ASN A 118 0.37 -15.56 -4.24
C ASN A 118 1.71 -15.17 -3.57
N ILE A 119 2.24 -14.02 -3.98
CA ILE A 119 3.50 -13.44 -3.51
C ILE A 119 3.20 -12.24 -2.64
N LYS A 120 3.93 -12.13 -1.52
CA LYS A 120 3.90 -10.96 -0.65
C LYS A 120 4.78 -9.86 -1.20
N TRP A 121 4.22 -8.67 -1.28
CA TRP A 121 4.93 -7.51 -1.77
C TRP A 121 4.45 -6.32 -0.95
N ASP A 122 5.24 -5.94 0.05
CA ASP A 122 4.94 -4.81 0.89
C ASP A 122 4.96 -3.52 0.06
N GLY A 123 3.88 -2.75 0.15
CA GLY A 123 3.65 -1.64 -0.76
C GLY A 123 2.55 -1.90 -1.79
N ILE A 124 2.54 -3.11 -2.33
CA ILE A 124 1.86 -3.44 -3.59
C ILE A 124 0.67 -4.38 -3.34
N SER A 125 0.89 -5.49 -2.64
CA SER A 125 -0.17 -6.47 -2.36
C SER A 125 -1.31 -5.90 -1.50
N ASN A 126 -1.01 -4.90 -0.67
CA ASN A 126 -1.97 -4.18 0.17
C ASN A 126 -2.37 -2.81 -0.40
N TYR A 127 -1.99 -2.50 -1.65
CA TYR A 127 -2.30 -1.21 -2.27
C TYR A 127 -3.81 -1.03 -2.43
N ASN A 128 -4.31 0.13 -2.01
CA ASN A 128 -5.75 0.42 -1.90
C ASN A 128 -6.34 1.26 -3.04
N GLN A 129 -5.54 1.68 -4.02
CA GLN A 129 -6.02 2.48 -5.16
C GLN A 129 -6.03 1.73 -6.49
N CYS A 130 -6.36 0.44 -6.39
CA CYS A 130 -6.94 -0.34 -7.47
C CYS A 130 -8.43 -0.52 -7.14
#